data_AF-C1BCM9-F1
#
_entry.id   AF-C1BCM9-F1
#
_cell.length_a   1.000
_cell.length_b   1.000
_cell.length_c   1.000
_cell.angle_alpha   90.00
_cell.angle_beta   90.00
_cell.angle_gamma   90.00
#
_symmetry.space_group_name_H-M   'P 1'
#
loop_
_entity.id
_entity.type
_entity.pdbx_description
1 polymer ?
#
loop_
_entity_poly.entity_id
_entity_poly.type
_entity_poly.pdbx_seq_one_letter_code
_entity_poly.pdbx_strand_id
1 'polypeptide(L)'
;MTTDDFVTSASSAFVGAEELNKRAVPLGYAVLTSAHGRLGREDGETFEAHYSVRPFGAEDGGEDRYFPDLEAVGKYLDHLETLPWWRLDLNDGSVEVDGVELTVTDKSSGETIYLGGGWKWMITGSMTSGQVIGENLSQLQVRAEDPPKFGRWRKVG
;
A
#
# COMPACT_ATOMS: atom_id res chain seq x y z
N MET A 1 -12.88 -27.64 10.41
CA MET A 1 -13.34 -26.68 9.39
C MET A 1 -13.51 -27.47 8.10
N THR A 2 -14.47 -27.12 7.24
CA THR A 2 -14.55 -27.72 5.90
C THR A 2 -13.74 -26.90 4.90
N THR A 3 -13.43 -27.45 3.73
CA THR A 3 -12.81 -26.69 2.64
C THR A 3 -13.63 -25.45 2.28
N ASP A 4 -14.96 -25.54 2.32
CA ASP A 4 -15.86 -24.44 2.02
C ASP A 4 -15.82 -23.32 3.08
N ASP A 5 -15.69 -23.71 4.36
CA ASP A 5 -15.51 -22.74 5.46
C ASP A 5 -14.17 -22.01 5.34
N PHE A 6 -13.10 -22.71 4.95
CA PHE A 6 -11.79 -22.10 4.70
C PHE A 6 -11.84 -21.09 3.54
N VAL A 7 -12.42 -21.48 2.41
CA VAL A 7 -12.56 -20.61 1.23
C VAL A 7 -13.39 -19.38 1.59
N THR A 8 -14.50 -19.55 2.31
CA THR A 8 -15.36 -18.44 2.75
C THR A 8 -14.62 -17.48 3.69
N SER A 9 -13.84 -18.01 4.63
CA SER A 9 -13.06 -17.20 5.58
C SER A 9 -11.93 -16.46 4.88
N ALA A 10 -11.22 -17.12 3.97
CA ALA A 10 -10.18 -16.50 3.15
C ALA A 10 -10.76 -15.38 2.29
N SER A 11 -11.84 -15.65 1.54
CA SER A 11 -12.52 -14.64 0.73
C SER A 11 -12.97 -13.43 1.55
N SER A 12 -13.49 -13.66 2.76
CA SER A 12 -13.91 -12.57 3.65
C SER A 12 -12.74 -11.69 4.09
N ALA A 13 -11.57 -12.29 4.39
CA ALA A 13 -10.35 -11.55 4.72
C ALA A 13 -9.85 -10.69 3.53
N PHE A 14 -9.87 -11.25 2.32
CA PHE A 14 -9.48 -10.51 1.10
C PHE A 14 -10.44 -9.35 0.80
N VAL A 15 -11.75 -9.57 0.88
CA VAL A 15 -12.76 -8.51 0.69
C VAL A 15 -12.60 -7.41 1.74
N GLY A 16 -12.40 -7.77 3.01
CA GLY A 16 -12.19 -6.77 4.06
C GLY A 16 -10.94 -5.90 3.84
N ALA A 17 -9.83 -6.50 3.40
CA ALA A 17 -8.62 -5.75 3.06
C ALA A 17 -8.82 -4.86 1.82
N GLU A 18 -9.58 -5.33 0.81
CA GLU A 18 -9.94 -4.54 -0.36
C GLU A 18 -10.79 -3.31 0.01
N GLU A 19 -11.78 -3.47 0.89
CA GLU A 19 -12.59 -2.35 1.37
C GLU A 19 -11.75 -1.31 2.13
N LEU A 20 -10.82 -1.73 3.00
CA LEU A 20 -9.91 -0.81 3.68
C LEU A 20 -8.93 -0.13 2.73
N ASN A 21 -8.53 -0.79 1.64
CA ASN A 21 -7.70 -0.16 0.62
C ASN A 21 -8.34 1.05 -0.04
N LYS A 22 -9.68 1.11 -0.15
CA LYS A 22 -10.37 2.32 -0.65
C LYS A 22 -10.07 3.57 0.19
N ARG A 23 -9.74 3.39 1.47
CA ARG A 23 -9.30 4.45 2.39
C ARG A 23 -7.77 4.58 2.43
N ALA A 24 -7.05 3.48 2.53
CA ALA A 24 -5.60 3.47 2.71
C ALA A 24 -4.86 4.02 1.48
N VAL A 25 -5.31 3.65 0.28
CA VAL A 25 -4.68 4.04 -1.00
C VAL A 25 -4.63 5.56 -1.13
N PRO A 26 -5.72 6.32 -1.00
CA PRO A 26 -5.65 7.79 -1.00
C PRO A 26 -4.67 8.41 0.00
N LEU A 27 -4.39 7.74 1.13
CA LEU A 27 -3.47 8.22 2.17
C LEU A 27 -2.00 7.89 1.87
N GLY A 28 -1.71 7.12 0.83
CA GLY A 28 -0.37 6.69 0.49
C GLY A 28 0.04 5.32 1.06
N TYR A 29 -0.93 4.45 1.36
CA TYR A 29 -0.69 3.14 1.99
C TYR A 29 -1.45 2.02 1.27
N ALA A 30 -0.99 0.79 1.47
CA ALA A 30 -1.68 -0.42 1.03
C ALA A 30 -1.98 -1.33 2.21
N VAL A 31 -3.20 -1.84 2.29
CA VAL A 31 -3.56 -2.94 3.20
C VAL A 31 -3.30 -4.26 2.48
N LEU A 32 -2.39 -5.05 3.01
CA LEU A 32 -2.06 -6.38 2.54
C LEU A 32 -2.69 -7.40 3.49
N THR A 33 -3.05 -8.55 2.94
CA THR A 33 -3.55 -9.68 3.72
C THR A 33 -2.89 -10.96 3.26
N SER A 34 -2.51 -11.80 4.21
CA SER A 34 -2.20 -13.20 3.97
C SER A 34 -3.17 -14.05 4.77
N ALA A 35 -3.74 -15.07 4.13
CA ALA A 35 -4.61 -16.02 4.77
C ALA A 35 -3.91 -17.38 4.75
N HIS A 36 -3.68 -17.94 5.94
CA HIS A 36 -3.09 -19.27 6.09
C HIS A 36 -4.02 -20.14 6.94
N GLY A 37 -4.22 -21.39 6.52
CA GLY A 37 -4.85 -22.41 7.35
C GLY A 37 -3.77 -23.19 8.08
N ARG A 38 -3.85 -23.30 9.41
CA ARG A 38 -2.96 -24.18 10.17
C ARG A 38 -3.70 -25.48 10.49
N LEU A 39 -3.16 -26.60 10.01
CA LEU A 39 -3.59 -27.94 10.43
C LEU A 39 -3.18 -28.14 11.90
N GLY A 40 -4.12 -27.90 12.82
CA GLY A 40 -3.97 -28.30 14.22
C GLY A 40 -3.94 -29.82 14.32
N ARG A 41 -2.84 -30.40 14.80
CA ARG A 41 -2.71 -31.86 14.95
C ARG A 41 -3.62 -32.46 16.03
N GLU A 42 -4.21 -31.64 16.91
CA GLU A 42 -5.10 -32.11 18.00
C GLU A 42 -6.39 -31.29 18.22
N ASP A 43 -6.48 -30.02 17.80
CA ASP A 43 -7.62 -29.12 18.16
C ASP A 43 -8.48 -28.61 16.99
N GLY A 44 -8.41 -29.27 15.82
CA GLY A 44 -9.13 -28.85 14.62
C GLY A 44 -8.43 -27.71 13.87
N GLU A 45 -8.88 -27.48 12.65
CA GLU A 45 -8.30 -26.47 11.76
C GLU A 45 -8.69 -25.06 12.20
N THR A 46 -7.69 -24.19 12.42
CA THR A 46 -7.86 -22.77 12.72
C THR A 46 -7.47 -21.94 11.50
N PHE A 47 -8.36 -21.04 11.11
CA PHE A 47 -8.10 -20.03 10.09
C PHE A 47 -7.43 -18.82 10.75
N GLU A 48 -6.27 -18.42 10.25
CA GLU A 48 -5.60 -17.19 10.67
C GLU A 48 -5.36 -16.30 9.45
N ALA A 49 -5.86 -15.07 9.53
CA ALA A 49 -5.55 -14.01 8.58
C ALA A 49 -4.61 -13.02 9.26
N HIS A 50 -3.57 -12.62 8.54
CA HIS A 50 -2.65 -11.57 8.97
C HIS A 50 -2.81 -10.38 8.04
N TYR A 51 -2.86 -9.20 8.64
CA TYR A 51 -2.97 -7.95 7.91
C TYR A 51 -1.69 -7.15 8.10
N SER A 52 -1.24 -6.47 7.04
CA SER A 52 -0.22 -5.44 7.18
C SER A 52 -0.62 -4.16 6.45
N VAL A 53 -0.16 -3.03 6.97
CA VAL A 53 -0.25 -1.75 6.28
C VAL A 53 1.15 -1.36 5.84
N ARG A 54 1.32 -1.25 4.52
CA ARG A 54 2.58 -0.91 3.87
C ARG A 54 2.55 0.56 3.43
N PRO A 55 3.49 1.41 3.88
CA PRO A 55 3.65 2.75 3.32
C PRO A 55 4.11 2.69 1.87
N PHE A 56 3.91 3.78 1.15
CA PHE A 56 4.49 3.90 -0.18
C PHE A 56 5.99 3.73 -0.20
N GLY A 57 6.48 3.09 -1.26
CA GLY A 57 7.89 3.08 -1.58
C GLY A 57 8.75 2.29 -0.61
N ALA A 58 8.12 1.54 0.29
CA ALA A 58 8.79 0.51 1.07
C ALA A 58 8.96 -0.75 0.22
N GLU A 59 10.21 -1.09 -0.07
CA GLU A 59 10.57 -2.38 -0.65
C GLU A 59 10.62 -3.48 0.44
N ASP A 60 10.29 -4.71 0.06
CA ASP A 60 10.46 -5.93 0.85
C ASP A 60 9.75 -6.02 2.22
N GLY A 61 8.75 -5.17 2.47
CA GLY A 61 7.93 -5.25 3.68
C GLY A 61 8.66 -4.90 4.98
N GLY A 62 9.87 -4.32 4.89
CA GLY A 62 10.64 -3.86 6.04
C GLY A 62 9.97 -2.71 6.82
N GLU A 63 9.08 -1.98 6.16
CA GLU A 63 8.27 -0.91 6.77
C GLU A 63 6.81 -1.32 6.98
N ASP A 64 6.49 -2.60 6.82
CA ASP A 64 5.13 -3.10 7.04
C ASP A 64 4.79 -3.06 8.52
N ARG A 65 3.62 -2.49 8.81
CA ARG A 65 3.02 -2.59 10.15
C ARG A 65 2.00 -3.70 10.17
N TYR A 66 2.23 -4.71 11.02
CA TYR A 66 1.37 -5.89 11.13
C TYR A 66 0.24 -5.67 12.14
N PHE A 67 -0.93 -6.22 11.83
CA PHE A 67 -2.15 -6.09 12.61
C PHE A 67 -2.83 -7.45 12.82
N PRO A 68 -3.46 -7.64 13.98
CA PRO A 68 -4.16 -8.89 14.30
C PRO A 68 -5.47 -9.06 13.51
N ASP A 69 -6.12 -7.96 13.11
CA ASP A 69 -7.43 -7.97 12.46
C ASP A 69 -7.71 -6.66 11.69
N LEU A 70 -8.81 -6.63 10.95
CA LEU A 70 -9.26 -5.48 10.17
C LEU A 70 -9.67 -4.28 11.04
N GLU A 71 -10.14 -4.49 12.28
CA GLU A 71 -10.52 -3.38 13.17
C GLU A 71 -9.29 -2.60 13.60
N ALA A 72 -8.21 -3.30 13.95
CA ALA A 72 -6.92 -2.72 14.29
C ALA A 72 -6.29 -1.98 13.09
N VAL A 73 -6.42 -2.53 11.87
CA VAL A 73 -6.05 -1.79 10.64
C VAL A 73 -6.88 -0.52 10.52
N GLY A 74 -8.20 -0.59 10.68
CA GLY A 74 -9.10 0.56 10.60
C GLY A 74 -8.70 1.70 11.55
N LYS A 75 -8.43 1.38 12.82
CA LYS A 75 -7.94 2.35 13.82
C LYS A 75 -6.60 2.99 13.42
N TYR A 76 -5.72 2.21 12.80
CA TYR A 76 -4.46 2.77 12.29
C TYR A 76 -4.69 3.71 11.11
N LEU A 77 -5.60 3.39 10.19
CA LEU A 77 -5.99 4.31 9.11
C LEU A 77 -6.59 5.61 9.66
N ASP A 78 -7.42 5.54 10.71
CA ASP A 78 -7.96 6.74 11.38
C ASP A 78 -6.82 7.64 11.91
N HIS A 79 -5.77 7.04 12.48
CA HIS A 79 -4.58 7.79 12.89
C HIS A 79 -3.84 8.39 11.69
N LEU A 80 -3.62 7.64 10.62
CA LEU A 80 -2.95 8.13 9.40
C LEU A 80 -3.68 9.33 8.79
N GLU A 81 -5.02 9.36 8.84
CA GLU A 81 -5.82 10.50 8.39
C GLU A 81 -5.53 11.81 9.16
N THR A 82 -4.98 11.72 10.38
CA THR A 82 -4.60 12.88 11.20
C THR A 82 -3.20 13.42 10.91
N LEU A 83 -2.35 12.64 10.23
CA LEU A 83 -0.95 13.01 9.96
C LEU A 83 -0.85 14.12 8.91
N PRO A 84 0.24 14.88 8.80
CA PRO A 84 0.36 15.87 7.74
C PRO A 84 0.47 15.22 6.36
N TRP A 85 0.10 15.97 5.32
CA TRP A 85 0.34 15.56 3.95
C TRP A 85 1.73 15.97 3.48
N TRP A 86 2.34 15.08 2.72
CA TRP A 86 3.56 15.31 1.97
C TRP A 86 3.25 15.14 0.49
N ARG A 87 3.80 16.03 -0.32
CA ARG A 87 3.67 16.00 -1.78
C ARG A 87 5.04 15.91 -2.43
N LEU A 88 5.20 14.97 -3.35
CA LEU A 88 6.30 14.90 -4.30
C LEU A 88 5.79 15.42 -5.64
N ASP A 89 6.51 16.37 -6.23
CA ASP A 89 6.26 16.83 -7.59
C ASP A 89 7.11 15.99 -8.54
N LEU A 90 6.48 15.24 -9.44
CA LEU A 90 7.22 14.33 -10.33
C LEU A 90 7.95 15.06 -11.46
N ASN A 91 7.64 16.35 -11.66
CA ASN A 91 8.19 17.17 -12.73
C ASN A 91 9.28 18.14 -12.26
N ASP A 92 9.63 18.16 -10.98
CA ASP A 92 10.63 19.09 -10.44
C ASP A 92 12.09 18.69 -10.73
N GLY A 93 12.27 17.55 -11.39
CA GLY A 93 13.56 17.00 -11.77
C GLY A 93 14.33 16.32 -10.65
N SER A 94 13.75 16.16 -9.45
CA SER A 94 14.36 15.39 -8.35
C SER A 94 14.30 13.89 -8.59
N VAL A 95 13.32 13.42 -9.35
CA VAL A 95 13.10 12.00 -9.65
C VAL A 95 13.02 11.73 -11.15
N GLU A 96 13.20 10.47 -11.52
CA GLU A 96 12.87 9.91 -12.82
C GLU A 96 11.76 8.86 -12.63
N VAL A 97 10.78 8.84 -13.53
CA VAL A 97 9.64 7.93 -13.44
C VAL A 97 9.68 7.00 -14.64
N ASP A 98 9.80 5.69 -14.40
CA ASP A 98 9.57 4.68 -15.43
C ASP A 98 8.13 4.20 -15.33
N GLY A 99 7.31 4.62 -16.27
CA GLY A 99 5.90 4.25 -16.30
C GLY A 99 5.58 2.89 -16.88
N VAL A 100 6.57 2.18 -17.41
CA VAL A 100 6.43 0.80 -17.88
C VAL A 100 6.75 -0.15 -16.74
N GLU A 101 7.88 0.07 -16.07
CA GLU A 101 8.28 -0.72 -14.91
C GLU A 101 7.55 -0.29 -13.63
N LEU A 102 6.84 0.85 -13.67
CA LEU A 102 6.21 1.48 -12.52
C LEU A 102 7.25 1.74 -11.43
N THR A 103 8.33 2.47 -11.74
CA THR A 103 9.38 2.81 -10.77
C THR A 103 9.59 4.31 -10.67
N VAL A 104 10.10 4.74 -9.50
CA VAL A 104 10.60 6.10 -9.27
C VAL A 104 12.04 6.01 -8.83
N THR A 105 12.92 6.66 -9.56
CA THR A 105 14.35 6.74 -9.24
C THR A 105 14.67 8.13 -8.71
N ASP A 106 15.16 8.21 -7.48
CA ASP A 106 15.70 9.46 -6.95
C ASP A 106 17.04 9.77 -7.60
N LYS A 107 17.16 10.93 -8.27
CA LYS A 107 18.37 11.29 -9.01
C LYS A 107 19.54 11.65 -8.09
N SER A 108 19.27 11.96 -6.81
CA SER A 108 20.31 12.36 -5.86
C SER A 108 21.05 11.17 -5.26
N SER A 109 20.33 10.11 -4.94
CA SER A 109 20.86 8.87 -4.36
C SER A 109 21.09 7.76 -5.39
N GLY A 110 20.36 7.79 -6.51
CA GLY A 110 20.27 6.67 -7.46
C GLY A 110 19.38 5.53 -6.98
N GLU A 111 18.68 5.71 -5.85
CA GLU A 111 17.75 4.71 -5.31
C GLU A 111 16.51 4.62 -6.20
N THR A 112 16.19 3.41 -6.64
CA THR A 112 14.98 3.11 -7.41
C THR A 112 13.98 2.44 -6.49
N ILE A 113 12.74 2.90 -6.56
CA ILE A 113 11.64 2.38 -5.78
C ILE A 113 10.60 1.83 -6.73
N TYR A 114 10.18 0.59 -6.48
CA TYR A 114 9.08 -0.03 -7.20
C TYR A 114 7.71 0.50 -6.73
N LEU A 115 6.94 1.08 -7.65
CA LEU A 115 5.56 1.51 -7.46
C LEU A 115 4.53 0.41 -7.73
N GLY A 116 4.95 -0.81 -8.09
CA GLY A 116 4.02 -1.92 -8.20
C GLY A 116 3.61 -2.48 -6.82
N GLY A 117 2.44 -3.11 -6.77
CA GLY A 117 1.73 -3.44 -5.51
C GLY A 117 0.46 -2.60 -5.36
N GLY A 118 0.00 -2.36 -4.12
CA GLY A 118 -1.23 -1.57 -3.84
C GLY A 118 -1.26 -0.15 -4.44
N TRP A 119 -0.11 0.33 -4.91
CA TRP A 119 0.06 1.59 -5.65
C TRP A 119 -0.36 1.53 -7.11
N LYS A 120 -0.39 0.33 -7.70
CA LYS A 120 -1.00 0.12 -9.02
C LYS A 120 -2.40 0.71 -9.03
N TRP A 121 -3.21 0.53 -7.99
CA TRP A 121 -4.60 1.03 -7.97
C TRP A 121 -4.69 2.55 -7.86
N MET A 122 -3.76 3.19 -7.16
CA MET A 122 -3.68 4.65 -7.04
C MET A 122 -3.31 5.31 -8.37
N ILE A 123 -2.40 4.67 -9.11
CA ILE A 123 -1.89 5.13 -10.40
C ILE A 123 -2.87 4.75 -11.53
N THR A 124 -3.36 3.50 -11.55
CA THR A 124 -4.26 2.99 -12.59
C THR A 124 -5.72 3.44 -12.44
N GLY A 125 -6.18 3.81 -11.23
CA GLY A 125 -7.52 4.37 -11.03
C GLY A 125 -7.72 5.72 -11.76
N SER A 126 -6.61 6.39 -12.10
CA SER A 126 -6.60 7.60 -12.93
C SER A 126 -6.18 7.33 -14.39
N MET A 127 -5.87 6.09 -14.74
CA MET A 127 -5.40 5.72 -16.09
C MET A 127 -6.42 4.82 -16.78
N THR A 128 -6.96 5.29 -17.90
CA THR A 128 -7.52 4.40 -18.90
C THR A 128 -6.45 3.40 -19.35
N SER A 129 -6.83 2.13 -19.52
CA SER A 129 -5.94 1.06 -19.99
C SER A 129 -5.11 1.51 -21.20
N GLY A 130 -3.77 1.59 -21.04
CA GLY A 130 -2.84 1.95 -22.12
C GLY A 130 -1.96 3.17 -21.86
N GLN A 131 -2.08 3.87 -20.74
CA GLN A 131 -1.21 5.00 -20.39
C GLN A 131 0.02 4.58 -19.58
N VAL A 132 1.18 5.10 -19.96
CA VAL A 132 2.47 5.02 -19.26
C VAL A 132 2.46 6.03 -18.11
N ILE A 133 2.98 5.68 -16.92
CA ILE A 133 3.19 6.68 -15.86
C ILE A 133 4.09 7.78 -16.41
N GLY A 134 3.58 9.01 -16.46
CA GLY A 134 4.31 10.17 -16.98
C GLY A 134 3.45 11.14 -17.76
N GLU A 135 2.39 10.69 -18.45
CA GLU A 135 1.59 11.63 -19.26
C GLU A 135 0.61 12.48 -18.43
N ASN A 136 0.10 11.97 -17.29
CA ASN A 136 -0.92 12.66 -16.49
C ASN A 136 -0.68 12.66 -14.98
N LEU A 137 0.35 11.97 -14.48
CA LEU A 137 0.70 11.95 -13.07
C LEU A 137 1.81 12.98 -12.82
N SER A 138 1.44 14.15 -12.32
CA SER A 138 2.39 15.24 -12.04
C SER A 138 2.83 15.29 -10.57
N GLN A 139 2.14 14.58 -9.68
CA GLN A 139 2.41 14.61 -8.25
C GLN A 139 1.99 13.31 -7.57
N LEU A 140 2.68 13.00 -6.48
CA LEU A 140 2.30 11.98 -5.50
C LEU A 140 2.02 12.65 -4.16
N GLN A 141 1.09 12.10 -3.39
CA GLN A 141 0.76 12.58 -2.05
C GLN A 141 0.65 11.42 -1.07
N VAL A 142 1.18 11.62 0.14
CA VAL A 142 1.09 10.64 1.22
C VAL A 142 0.85 11.36 2.55
N ARG A 143 0.15 10.70 3.47
CA ARG A 143 0.09 11.10 4.88
C ARG A 143 1.26 10.45 5.61
N ALA A 144 2.04 11.18 6.39
CA ALA A 144 3.12 10.60 7.19
C ALA A 144 3.60 11.58 8.26
N GLU A 145 4.15 11.10 9.37
CA GLU A 145 4.76 11.97 10.39
C GLU A 145 5.95 12.74 9.79
N ASP A 146 6.83 12.03 9.09
CA ASP A 146 8.01 12.53 8.39
C ASP A 146 7.87 12.32 6.87
N PRO A 147 8.56 13.13 6.04
CA PRO A 147 8.55 12.90 4.60
C PRO A 147 9.19 11.53 4.27
N PRO A 148 8.72 10.84 3.22
CA PRO A 148 9.46 9.71 2.68
C PRO A 148 10.90 10.11 2.32
N LYS A 149 11.83 9.15 2.41
CA LYS A 149 13.28 9.41 2.34
C LYS A 149 13.82 9.69 0.94
N PHE A 150 13.04 9.42 -0.10
CA PHE A 150 13.41 9.58 -1.51
C PHE A 150 12.79 10.83 -2.13
N GLY A 151 13.42 11.42 -3.14
CA GLY A 151 12.89 12.59 -3.84
C GLY A 151 12.73 13.83 -2.93
N ARG A 152 12.09 14.88 -3.46
CA ARG A 152 11.88 16.14 -2.73
C ARG A 152 10.43 16.31 -2.29
N TRP A 153 10.12 15.78 -1.12
CA TRP A 153 8.81 15.96 -0.50
C TRP A 153 8.66 17.34 0.16
N ARG A 154 7.50 17.95 -0.07
CA ARG A 154 7.08 19.18 0.61
C ARG A 154 5.83 18.94 1.42
N LYS A 155 5.80 19.47 2.63
CA LYS A 155 4.59 19.47 3.46
C LYS A 155 3.50 20.32 2.80
N VAL A 156 2.27 19.83 2.78
CA VAL A 156 1.11 20.51 2.18
C VAL A 156 -0.08 20.46 3.14
N GLY A 157 -0.36 21.55 3.84
CA GLY A 157 -1.37 21.58 4.90
C GLY A 157 -0.76 21.40 6.29
#